data_AF-A0A9N8V278-F1
#
_entry.id   AF-A0A9N8V278-F1
#
_cell.length_a   1.000
_cell.length_b   1.000
_cell.length_c   1.000
_cell.angle_alpha   90.00
_cell.angle_beta   90.00
_cell.angle_gamma   90.00
#
_symmetry.space_group_name_H-M   'P 1'
#
loop_
_entity.id
_entity.type
_entity.pdbx_description
1 polymer ?
#
loop_
_entity_poly.entity_id
_entity_poly.type
_entity_poly.pdbx_seq_one_letter_code
_entity_poly.pdbx_strand_id
1 'polypeptide(L)'
;MTGISNWFEFQWPVEGEFSGFVRGRALPNFGIWNDFSLSTICKSMKAELNRLTKDNIKEELERRSLFYDEKENQQELIAILRENIACETKNKIAGKKGN
;
A
#
# COMPACT_ATOMS: atom_id res chain seq x y z
N MET A 1 -10.42 -22.09 24.47
CA MET A 1 -9.89 -20.71 24.54
C MET A 1 -9.60 -20.26 23.11
N THR A 2 -10.41 -19.35 22.57
CA THR A 2 -10.21 -18.83 21.21
C THR A 2 -9.09 -17.82 21.27
N GLY A 3 -7.87 -18.26 20.97
CA GLY A 3 -6.68 -17.43 20.98
C GLY A 3 -6.80 -16.35 19.91
N ILE A 4 -6.91 -15.12 20.35
CA ILE A 4 -6.93 -13.94 19.48
C ILE A 4 -5.47 -13.68 19.07
N SER A 5 -4.99 -14.34 18.01
CA SER A 5 -3.55 -14.39 17.70
C SER A 5 -3.01 -13.30 16.76
N ASN A 6 -3.85 -12.43 16.17
CA ASN A 6 -3.38 -11.40 15.23
C ASN A 6 -4.21 -10.12 15.37
N TRP A 7 -4.07 -9.41 16.49
CA TRP A 7 -4.59 -8.05 16.60
C TRP A 7 -3.43 -7.09 16.37
N PHE A 8 -3.66 -6.10 15.50
CA PHE A 8 -2.78 -4.97 15.27
C PHE A 8 -3.65 -3.73 15.24
N GLU A 9 -3.22 -2.68 15.91
CA GLU A 9 -3.84 -1.36 15.82
C GLU A 9 -3.11 -0.54 14.78
N PHE A 10 -3.87 0.04 13.84
CA PHE A 10 -3.33 0.94 12.84
C PHE A 10 -3.97 2.32 12.93
N GLN A 11 -3.15 3.35 12.75
CA GLN A 11 -3.58 4.75 12.67
C GLN A 11 -3.02 5.42 11.42
N TRP A 12 -3.83 6.31 10.82
CA TRP A 12 -3.45 7.16 9.69
C TRP A 12 -3.58 8.62 10.11
N PRO A 13 -2.53 9.21 10.70
CA PRO A 13 -2.56 10.60 11.09
C PRO A 13 -2.67 11.48 9.83
N VAL A 14 -3.70 12.33 9.81
CA VAL A 14 -3.89 13.33 8.75
C VAL A 14 -3.15 14.63 9.07
N GLU A 15 -2.85 14.86 10.34
CA GLU A 15 -2.23 16.07 10.87
C GLU A 15 -1.13 15.74 11.90
N GLY A 16 -0.28 16.72 12.22
CA GLY A 16 0.85 16.58 13.14
C GLY A 16 2.11 16.02 12.48
N GLU A 17 3.13 15.74 13.29
CA GLU A 17 4.46 15.29 12.85
C GLU A 17 4.42 13.97 12.05
N PHE A 18 3.43 13.12 12.33
CA PHE A 18 3.22 11.84 11.64
C PHE A 18 2.24 11.93 10.47
N SER A 19 1.88 13.14 10.02
CA SER A 19 1.03 13.33 8.85
C SER A 19 1.66 12.67 7.62
N GLY A 20 0.91 11.79 6.96
CA GLY A 20 1.37 11.03 5.79
C GLY A 20 2.10 9.73 6.11
N PHE A 21 2.15 9.31 7.38
CA PHE A 21 2.63 7.98 7.78
C PHE A 21 1.46 7.04 8.05
N VAL A 22 1.72 5.74 7.99
CA VAL A 22 0.86 4.70 8.57
C VAL A 22 1.53 4.27 9.86
N ARG A 23 0.81 4.33 10.99
CA ARG A 23 1.32 3.88 12.28
C ARG A 23 0.71 2.54 12.62
N GLY A 24 1.51 1.57 13.02
CA GLY A 24 1.04 0.25 13.46
C GLY A 24 1.63 -0.16 14.79
N ARG A 25 0.84 -0.77 15.69
CA ARG A 25 1.32 -1.40 16.93
C ARG A 25 0.58 -2.71 17.21
N ALA A 26 1.15 -3.53 18.09
CA ALA A 26 0.58 -4.83 18.44
C ALA A 26 -0.79 -4.71 19.10
N LEU A 27 -0.94 -3.91 20.15
CA LEU A 27 -2.22 -3.76 20.85
C LEU A 27 -2.40 -2.33 21.39
N PRO A 28 -3.65 -1.91 21.65
CA PRO A 28 -3.90 -0.70 22.41
C PRO A 28 -3.17 -0.76 23.75
N ASN A 29 -2.28 0.22 24.00
CA ASN A 29 -1.43 0.32 25.19
C ASN A 29 -0.32 -0.75 25.32
N PHE A 30 -0.06 -1.55 24.27
CA PHE A 30 1.01 -2.54 24.29
C PHE A 30 1.76 -2.62 22.95
N GLY A 31 3.08 -2.50 23.02
CA GLY A 31 3.97 -2.37 21.86
C GLY A 31 4.23 -0.92 21.45
N ILE A 32 5.40 -0.70 20.85
CA ILE A 32 5.84 0.60 20.33
C ILE A 32 5.14 0.85 18.97
N TRP A 33 4.77 2.11 18.71
CA TRP A 33 4.31 2.52 17.40
C TRP A 33 5.41 2.39 16.37
N ASN A 34 5.14 1.66 15.28
CA ASN A 34 6.00 1.62 14.11
C ASN A 34 5.43 2.56 13.06
N ASP A 35 6.25 3.51 12.63
CA ASP A 35 5.85 4.54 11.68
C ASP A 35 6.35 4.16 10.28
N PHE A 36 5.41 3.85 9.41
CA PHE A 36 5.68 3.47 8.02
C PHE A 36 5.46 4.69 7.13
N SER A 37 6.55 5.27 6.63
CA SER A 37 6.48 6.34 5.63
C SER A 37 5.92 5.80 4.31
N LEU A 38 5.30 6.67 3.51
CA LEU A 38 4.92 6.33 2.13
C LEU A 38 6.10 5.77 1.34
N SER A 39 7.31 6.33 1.51
CA SER A 39 8.50 5.83 0.83
C SER A 39 8.86 4.39 1.20
N THR A 40 8.68 4.02 2.47
CA THR A 40 8.93 2.68 2.99
C THR A 40 7.90 1.69 2.45
N ILE A 41 6.63 2.08 2.45
CA ILE A 41 5.53 1.28 1.90
C ILE A 41 5.75 1.06 0.40
N CYS A 42 6.02 2.12 -0.37
CA CYS A 42 6.28 2.03 -1.80
C CYS A 42 7.50 1.14 -2.12
N LYS A 43 8.56 1.16 -1.30
CA LYS A 43 9.73 0.28 -1.45
C LYS A 43 9.36 -1.19 -1.22
N SER A 44 8.62 -1.47 -0.16
CA SER A 44 8.14 -2.83 0.14
C SER A 44 7.25 -3.37 -0.98
N MET A 45 6.31 -2.55 -1.45
CA MET A 45 5.44 -2.88 -2.58
C MET A 45 6.22 -3.14 -3.87
N LYS A 46 7.26 -2.34 -4.16
CA LYS A 46 8.11 -2.58 -5.34
C LYS A 46 8.79 -3.95 -5.25
N ALA A 47 9.29 -4.33 -4.07
CA ALA A 47 9.91 -5.64 -3.88
C ALA A 47 8.93 -6.79 -4.12
N GLU A 48 7.69 -6.67 -3.64
CA GLU A 48 6.65 -7.68 -3.87
C GLU A 48 6.17 -7.74 -5.32
N LEU A 49 5.96 -6.59 -5.97
CA LEU A 49 5.57 -6.56 -7.39
C LEU A 49 6.66 -7.13 -8.31
N ASN A 50 7.93 -6.94 -7.98
CA ASN A 50 9.04 -7.56 -8.71
C ASN A 50 9.08 -9.09 -8.60
N ARG A 51 8.39 -9.68 -7.62
CA ARG A 51 8.28 -11.14 -7.45
C ARG A 51 7.10 -11.73 -8.22
N LEU A 52 6.18 -10.90 -8.71
CA LEU A 52 5.03 -11.35 -9.49
C LEU A 52 5.44 -11.78 -10.89
N THR A 53 4.75 -12.79 -11.42
CA THR A 53 4.84 -13.19 -12.82
C THR A 53 4.15 -12.17 -13.71
N LYS A 54 4.48 -12.16 -15.01
CA LYS A 54 3.83 -11.28 -15.99
C LYS A 54 2.32 -11.48 -16.02
N ASP A 55 1.85 -12.72 -15.92
CA ASP A 55 0.43 -13.06 -15.97
C ASP A 55 -0.34 -12.54 -14.75
N ASN A 56 0.23 -12.68 -13.54
CA ASN A 56 -0.39 -12.14 -12.33
C ASN A 56 -0.49 -10.60 -12.38
N ILE A 57 0.51 -9.92 -12.97
CA ILE A 57 0.48 -8.47 -13.14
C ILE A 57 -0.63 -8.07 -14.12
N LYS A 58 -0.77 -8.79 -15.24
CA LYS A 58 -1.83 -8.56 -16.23
C LYS A 58 -3.23 -8.75 -15.63
N GLU A 59 -3.43 -9.84 -14.88
CA GLU A 59 -4.70 -10.10 -14.18
C GLU A 59 -5.06 -8.94 -13.23
N GLU A 60 -4.09 -8.44 -12.47
CA GLU A 60 -4.31 -7.31 -11.56
C GLU A 60 -4.58 -5.99 -12.32
N LEU A 61 -3.94 -5.75 -13.46
CA LEU A 61 -4.20 -4.59 -14.32
C LEU A 61 -5.63 -4.66 -14.88
N GLU A 62 -6.07 -5.82 -15.35
CA GLU A 62 -7.44 -6.05 -15.85
C GLU A 62 -8.47 -5.86 -14.73
N ARG A 63 -8.22 -6.43 -13.54
CA ARG A 63 -9.07 -6.26 -12.36
C ARG A 63 -9.27 -4.79 -11.98
N ARG A 64 -8.26 -3.95 -12.23
CA ARG A 64 -8.28 -2.50 -11.98
C ARG A 64 -8.77 -1.68 -13.18
N SER A 65 -9.13 -2.34 -14.29
CA SER A 65 -9.51 -1.69 -15.54
C SER A 65 -8.43 -0.71 -16.05
N LEU A 66 -7.16 -1.10 -15.92
CA LEU A 66 -6.00 -0.35 -16.39
C LEU A 66 -5.60 -0.81 -17.79
N PHE A 67 -5.33 0.14 -18.68
CA PHE A 67 -4.86 -0.13 -20.02
C PHE A 67 -3.35 -0.38 -20.05
N TYR A 68 -2.93 -1.39 -20.81
CA TYR A 68 -1.53 -1.71 -21.07
C TYR A 68 -1.38 -2.29 -22.49
N ASP A 69 -0.21 -2.16 -23.11
CA ASP A 69 0.09 -2.83 -24.39
C ASP A 69 0.61 -4.26 -24.12
N GLU A 70 0.15 -5.25 -24.87
CA GLU A 70 0.61 -6.64 -24.72
C GLU A 70 2.11 -6.83 -24.94
N LYS A 71 2.73 -5.92 -25.72
CA LYS A 71 4.16 -5.87 -26.02
C LYS A 71 4.98 -5.34 -24.85
N GLU A 72 4.36 -4.71 -23.86
CA GLU A 72 5.08 -4.19 -22.70
C GLU A 72 5.83 -5.31 -21.96
N ASN A 73 7.02 -4.98 -21.51
CA ASN A 73 7.82 -5.86 -20.68
C ASN A 73 7.35 -5.82 -19.22
N GLN A 74 7.83 -6.76 -18.40
CA GLN A 74 7.37 -6.89 -17.01
C GLN A 74 7.59 -5.61 -16.18
N GLN A 75 8.67 -4.85 -16.42
CA GLN A 75 8.95 -3.63 -15.66
C GLN A 75 8.01 -2.49 -16.04
N GLU A 76 7.60 -2.40 -17.30
CA GLU A 76 6.63 -1.41 -17.78
C GLU A 76 5.25 -1.65 -17.15
N LEU A 77 4.78 -2.90 -17.17
CA LEU A 77 3.53 -3.30 -16.52
C LEU A 77 3.56 -3.03 -15.00
N ILE A 78 4.69 -3.32 -14.34
CA ILE A 78 4.88 -3.00 -12.91
C ILE A 78 4.83 -1.49 -12.69
N ALA A 79 5.38 -0.67 -13.58
CA ALA A 79 5.35 0.78 -13.44
C ALA A 79 3.92 1.33 -13.50
N ILE A 80 3.11 0.84 -14.46
CA ILE A 80 1.69 1.22 -14.58
C ILE A 80 0.92 0.86 -13.31
N LEU A 81 1.05 -0.38 -12.84
CA LEU A 81 0.37 -0.85 -11.65
C LEU A 81 0.79 -0.05 -10.40
N ARG A 82 2.09 0.26 -10.28
CA ARG A 82 2.63 1.08 -9.17
C ARG A 82 2.06 2.49 -9.17
N GLU A 83 1.96 3.13 -10.33
CA GLU A 83 1.43 4.48 -10.44
C GLU A 83 -0.04 4.55 -10.01
N ASN A 84 -0.86 3.57 -10.45
CA ASN A 84 -2.24 3.47 -10.03
C ASN A 84 -2.38 3.31 -8.50
N ILE A 85 -1.64 2.38 -7.90
CA ILE A 85 -1.71 2.15 -6.43
C ILE A 85 -1.22 3.39 -5.65
N ALA A 86 -0.17 4.06 -6.15
CA ALA A 86 0.31 5.29 -5.54
C ALA A 86 -0.76 6.40 -5.58
N CYS A 87 -1.48 6.53 -6.70
CA CYS A 87 -2.60 7.46 -6.84
C CYS A 87 -3.75 7.13 -5.86
N GLU A 88 -4.17 5.88 -5.78
CA GLU A 88 -5.20 5.42 -4.83
C GLU A 88 -4.81 5.71 -3.38
N THR A 89 -3.54 5.47 -3.03
CA THR A 89 -3.03 5.72 -1.68
C THR A 89 -3.05 7.21 -1.36
N LYS A 90 -2.60 8.07 -2.29
CA LYS A 90 -2.68 9.53 -2.14
C LYS A 90 -4.12 10.01 -1.98
N ASN A 91 -5.05 9.51 -2.80
CA ASN A 91 -6.45 9.89 -2.75
C ASN A 91 -7.12 9.48 -1.42
N LYS A 92 -6.80 8.30 -0.89
CA LYS A 92 -7.29 7.86 0.44
C LYS A 92 -6.76 8.71 1.59
N ILE A 93 -5.56 9.26 1.47
CA ILE A 93 -4.97 10.16 2.47
C ILE A 93 -5.58 11.57 2.33
N ALA A 94 -5.69 12.07 1.10
CA ALA A 94 -6.25 13.39 0.82
C ALA A 94 -7.75 13.49 1.13
N GLY A 95 -8.54 12.45 0.82
CA GLY A 95 -9.97 12.40 1.10
C GLY A 95 -10.34 12.35 2.59
N LYS A 96 -9.38 12.08 3.48
CA LYS A 96 -9.58 12.15 4.95
C LYS A 96 -9.32 13.53 5.55
N LYS A 97 -8.89 14.53 4.77
CA LYS A 97 -8.67 15.91 5.23
C LYS A 97 -9.94 16.78 5.26
N GLY A 98 -11.10 16.25 4.87
CA GLY A 98 -12.36 16.97 4.86
C GLY A 98 -13.48 16.15 5.46
N ASN A 99 -13.56 16.08 6.80
CA ASN A 99 -14.78 15.87 7.56
C ASN A 99 -14.56 16.30 9.01
#